data_AF-A0A925D2F7-F1
#
_entry.id   AF-A0A925D2F7-F1
#
_cell.length_a   1.000
_cell.length_b   1.000
_cell.length_c   1.000
_cell.angle_alpha   90.00
_cell.angle_beta   90.00
_cell.angle_gamma   90.00
#
_symmetry.space_group_name_H-M   'P 1'
#
loop_
_entity.id
_entity.type
_entity.pdbx_description
1 polymer ?
#
loop_
_entity_poly.entity_id
_entity_poly.type
_entity_poly.pdbx_seq_one_letter_code
_entity_poly.pdbx_strand_id
1 'polypeptide(L)'
;MKKLKTILITVSLALVVFSSPAQDKLMDSINDAISRSNSDTQRINRINNKLQVTAMRNLDTTINIATDALKTAIKINYYKGEFDLRIRLIMTYSFKGLYPEARQQMDTVQQIIQSDRDSIDYTDLYGARGLYYGIQSKFDSSIIWLNHAIRISERLKLKKLL
;
A
#
# COMPACT_ATOMS: atom_id res chain seq x y z
N MET A 1 -18.87 -45.01 -11.91
CA MET A 1 -18.93 -43.53 -12.09
C MET A 1 -19.34 -42.76 -10.85
N LYS A 2 -20.41 -43.14 -10.12
CA LYS A 2 -20.84 -42.43 -8.88
C LYS A 2 -19.74 -42.37 -7.80
N LYS A 3 -19.05 -43.49 -7.53
CA LYS A 3 -17.96 -43.57 -6.52
C LYS A 3 -16.76 -42.65 -6.85
N LEU A 4 -16.40 -42.50 -8.13
CA LEU A 4 -15.30 -41.63 -8.57
C LEU A 4 -15.65 -40.14 -8.39
N LYS A 5 -16.90 -39.76 -8.66
CA LYS A 5 -17.42 -38.40 -8.40
C LYS A 5 -17.43 -38.08 -6.91
N THR A 6 -17.81 -39.02 -6.06
CA THR A 6 -17.78 -38.85 -4.60
C THR A 6 -16.35 -38.64 -4.08
N ILE A 7 -15.38 -39.43 -4.55
CA ILE A 7 -13.97 -39.27 -4.16
C ILE A 7 -13.41 -37.90 -4.58
N LEU A 8 -13.72 -37.46 -5.81
CA LEU A 8 -13.31 -36.14 -6.30
C LEU A 8 -13.88 -34.99 -5.44
N ILE A 9 -15.15 -35.08 -5.03
CA ILE A 9 -15.77 -34.08 -4.14
C ILE A 9 -15.11 -34.08 -2.76
N THR A 10 -14.83 -35.24 -2.18
CA THR A 10 -14.21 -35.34 -0.85
C THR A 10 -12.77 -34.80 -0.85
N VAL A 11 -11.99 -35.10 -1.89
CA VAL A 11 -10.61 -34.56 -2.05
C VAL A 11 -10.64 -33.04 -2.26
N SER A 12 -11.59 -32.54 -3.03
CA SER A 12 -11.78 -31.09 -3.24
C SER A 12 -12.12 -30.37 -1.93
N LEU A 13 -12.99 -30.97 -1.10
CA LEU A 13 -13.41 -30.40 0.18
C LEU A 13 -12.27 -30.41 1.22
N ALA A 14 -11.43 -31.45 1.22
CA ALA A 14 -10.27 -31.54 2.10
C ALA A 14 -9.22 -30.45 1.79
N LEU A 15 -9.03 -30.09 0.53
CA LEU A 15 -8.06 -29.06 0.12
C LEU A 15 -8.44 -27.63 0.55
N VAL A 16 -9.73 -27.36 0.79
CA VAL A 16 -10.22 -26.05 1.27
C VAL A 16 -9.90 -25.82 2.75
N VAL A 17 -9.78 -26.89 3.55
CA VAL A 17 -9.61 -26.77 5.02
C VAL A 17 -8.15 -26.45 5.41
N PHE A 18 -7.17 -26.85 4.60
CA PHE A 18 -5.74 -26.69 4.95
C PHE A 18 -5.11 -25.35 4.56
N SER A 19 -5.84 -24.44 3.89
CA SER A 19 -5.26 -23.22 3.30
C SER A 19 -5.35 -21.94 4.17
N SER A 20 -5.93 -22.00 5.38
CA SER A 20 -6.23 -20.81 6.20
C SER A 20 -5.26 -20.50 7.36
N PRO A 21 -4.79 -21.46 8.20
CA PRO A 21 -4.11 -21.13 9.47
C PRO A 21 -2.72 -20.46 9.39
N ALA A 22 -2.07 -20.37 8.21
CA ALA A 22 -0.79 -19.67 8.07
C ALA A 22 -0.96 -18.15 7.88
N GLN A 23 -2.09 -17.71 7.32
CA GLN A 23 -2.34 -16.29 7.04
C GLN A 23 -2.73 -15.52 8.30
N ASP A 24 -3.37 -16.18 9.25
CA ASP A 24 -3.79 -15.60 10.51
C ASP A 24 -2.58 -15.26 11.40
N LYS A 25 -1.57 -16.16 11.46
CA LYS A 25 -0.35 -15.96 12.27
C LYS A 25 0.43 -14.70 11.91
N LEU A 26 0.54 -14.35 10.63
CA LEU A 26 1.22 -13.13 10.20
C LEU A 26 0.44 -11.89 10.65
N MET A 27 -0.88 -11.91 10.48
CA MET A 27 -1.74 -10.80 10.87
C MET A 27 -1.73 -10.59 12.39
N ASP A 28 -1.78 -11.68 13.15
CA ASP A 28 -1.69 -11.67 14.61
C ASP A 28 -0.36 -11.10 15.07
N SER A 29 0.76 -11.54 14.48
CA SER A 29 2.09 -11.01 14.79
C SER A 29 2.20 -9.50 14.53
N ILE A 30 1.61 -9.02 13.43
CA ILE A 30 1.58 -7.60 13.11
C ILE A 30 0.72 -6.82 14.12
N ASN A 31 -0.45 -7.37 14.50
CA ASN A 31 -1.35 -6.74 15.47
C ASN A 31 -0.70 -6.66 16.87
N ASP A 32 -0.03 -7.71 17.30
CA ASP A 32 0.73 -7.74 18.55
C ASP A 32 1.86 -6.72 18.55
N ALA A 33 2.58 -6.59 17.43
CA ALA A 33 3.63 -5.60 17.30
C ALA A 33 3.06 -4.17 17.38
N ILE A 34 1.88 -3.92 16.81
CA ILE A 34 1.19 -2.62 16.90
C ILE A 34 0.79 -2.34 18.35
N SER A 35 0.19 -3.31 19.06
CA SER A 35 -0.25 -3.12 20.44
C SER A 35 0.91 -2.78 21.38
N ARG A 36 2.07 -3.42 21.19
CA ARG A 36 3.32 -3.20 21.93
C ARG A 36 4.15 -1.99 21.48
N SER A 37 3.59 -1.09 20.65
CA SER A 37 4.32 0.11 20.22
C SER A 37 4.45 1.13 21.34
N ASN A 38 5.67 1.59 21.60
CA ASN A 38 6.04 2.51 22.68
C ASN A 38 5.91 4.00 22.31
N SER A 39 5.65 4.29 21.04
CA SER A 39 5.40 5.65 20.55
C SER A 39 4.39 5.64 19.39
N ASP A 40 3.76 6.77 19.14
CA ASP A 40 2.84 6.94 18.01
C ASP A 40 3.56 6.78 16.67
N THR A 41 4.81 7.27 16.56
CA THR A 41 5.62 7.10 15.34
C THR A 41 5.91 5.63 15.06
N GLN A 42 6.25 4.85 16.09
CA GLN A 42 6.46 3.41 15.96
C GLN A 42 5.16 2.70 15.56
N ARG A 43 4.04 3.07 16.20
CA ARG A 43 2.71 2.52 15.91
C ARG A 43 2.32 2.79 14.45
N ILE A 44 2.50 4.02 13.96
CA ILE A 44 2.23 4.43 12.58
C ILE A 44 3.09 3.64 11.60
N ASN A 45 4.40 3.48 11.86
CA ASN A 45 5.28 2.70 10.99
C ASN A 45 4.82 1.24 10.87
N ARG A 46 4.40 0.63 11.99
CA ARG A 46 3.88 -0.74 12.00
C ARG A 46 2.52 -0.84 11.30
N ILE A 47 1.65 0.15 11.47
CA ILE A 47 0.39 0.23 10.71
C ILE A 47 0.69 0.32 9.21
N ASN A 48 1.63 1.15 8.78
CA ASN A 48 1.99 1.25 7.37
C ASN A 48 2.50 -0.08 6.79
N ASN A 49 3.29 -0.84 7.57
CA ASN A 49 3.68 -2.20 7.19
C ASN A 49 2.48 -3.16 7.11
N LYS A 50 1.52 -3.08 8.04
CA LYS A 50 0.27 -3.83 7.97
C LYS A 50 -0.50 -3.55 6.68
N LEU A 51 -0.57 -2.28 6.28
CA LEU A 51 -1.31 -1.83 5.10
C LEU A 51 -0.76 -2.43 3.79
N GLN A 52 0.54 -2.77 3.72
CA GLN A 52 1.12 -3.49 2.57
C GLN A 52 0.46 -4.86 2.37
N VAL A 53 0.14 -5.54 3.47
CA VAL A 53 -0.42 -6.91 3.45
C VAL A 53 -1.94 -6.88 3.28
N THR A 54 -2.63 -5.88 3.86
CA THR A 54 -4.10 -5.82 3.81
C THR A 54 -4.66 -5.20 2.52
N ALA A 55 -3.91 -4.33 1.84
CA ALA A 55 -4.37 -3.62 0.65
C ALA A 55 -4.85 -4.54 -0.48
N MET A 56 -4.32 -5.76 -0.59
CA MET A 56 -4.75 -6.73 -1.62
C MET A 56 -6.01 -7.51 -1.25
N ARG A 57 -6.45 -7.45 0.02
CA ARG A 57 -7.55 -8.26 0.54
C ARG A 57 -8.84 -7.48 0.72
N ASN A 58 -8.74 -6.27 1.28
CA ASN A 58 -9.90 -5.44 1.56
C ASN A 58 -9.53 -3.95 1.51
N LEU A 59 -9.87 -3.31 0.39
CA LEU A 59 -9.54 -1.91 0.14
C LEU A 59 -10.23 -0.95 1.12
N ASP A 60 -11.47 -1.22 1.54
CA ASP A 60 -12.21 -0.39 2.48
C ASP A 60 -11.57 -0.36 3.86
N THR A 61 -11.24 -1.55 4.38
CA THR A 61 -10.54 -1.67 5.66
C THR A 61 -9.17 -0.99 5.59
N THR A 62 -8.44 -1.14 4.48
CA THR A 62 -7.16 -0.45 4.28
C THR A 62 -7.32 1.06 4.28
N ILE A 63 -8.34 1.61 3.59
CA ILE A 63 -8.63 3.05 3.58
C ILE A 63 -8.91 3.54 5.00
N ASN A 64 -9.81 2.89 5.72
CA ASN A 64 -10.19 3.30 7.07
C ASN A 64 -8.97 3.34 8.01
N ILE A 65 -8.19 2.25 8.06
CA ILE A 65 -6.99 2.18 8.89
C ILE A 65 -5.96 3.24 8.48
N ALA A 66 -5.74 3.44 7.19
CA ALA A 66 -4.76 4.41 6.69
C ALA A 66 -5.17 5.85 7.01
N THR A 67 -6.46 6.20 6.84
CA THR A 67 -6.97 7.55 7.15
C THR A 67 -6.92 7.86 8.65
N ASP A 68 -7.19 6.89 9.52
CA ASP A 68 -7.09 7.09 10.96
C ASP A 68 -5.64 7.24 11.42
N ALA A 69 -4.72 6.43 10.89
CA ALA A 69 -3.30 6.59 11.15
C ALA A 69 -2.77 7.94 10.62
N LEU A 70 -3.31 8.42 9.50
CA LEU A 70 -2.91 9.69 8.88
C LEU A 70 -3.30 10.87 9.77
N LYS A 71 -4.51 10.87 10.36
CA LYS A 71 -4.93 11.89 11.34
C LYS A 71 -3.94 11.97 12.50
N THR A 72 -3.50 10.83 13.02
CA THR A 72 -2.50 10.77 14.09
C THR A 72 -1.15 11.31 13.62
N ALA A 73 -0.68 10.89 12.43
CA ALA A 73 0.60 11.35 11.87
C ALA A 73 0.66 12.87 11.72
N ILE A 74 -0.42 13.48 11.20
CA ILE A 74 -0.57 14.94 11.08
C ILE A 74 -0.55 15.59 12.47
N LYS A 75 -1.34 15.07 13.42
CA LYS A 75 -1.44 15.62 14.78
C LYS A 75 -0.08 15.69 15.50
N ILE A 76 0.78 14.70 15.28
CA ILE A 76 2.11 14.63 15.91
C ILE A 76 3.23 15.22 15.02
N ASN A 77 2.89 15.85 13.89
CA ASN A 77 3.82 16.39 12.89
C ASN A 77 4.86 15.36 12.40
N TYR A 78 4.45 14.11 12.23
CA TYR A 78 5.35 13.04 11.80
C TYR A 78 5.38 12.92 10.27
N TYR A 79 6.24 13.73 9.64
CA TYR A 79 6.38 13.84 8.18
C TYR A 79 6.46 12.47 7.47
N LYS A 80 7.38 11.60 7.90
CA LYS A 80 7.58 10.30 7.22
C LYS A 80 6.33 9.43 7.27
N GLY A 81 5.64 9.42 8.41
CA GLY A 81 4.38 8.69 8.56
C GLY A 81 3.26 9.28 7.73
N GLU A 82 3.13 10.61 7.69
CA GLU A 82 2.15 11.30 6.85
C GLU A 82 2.38 10.99 5.37
N PHE A 83 3.62 11.17 4.90
CA PHE A 83 4.01 10.92 3.51
C PHE A 83 3.69 9.47 3.10
N ASP A 84 4.17 8.49 3.86
CA ASP A 84 4.01 7.08 3.54
C ASP A 84 2.53 6.64 3.51
N LEU A 85 1.73 7.14 4.47
CA LEU A 85 0.30 6.84 4.53
C LEU A 85 -0.47 7.48 3.37
N ARG A 86 -0.09 8.68 2.94
CA ARG A 86 -0.68 9.31 1.76
C ARG A 86 -0.31 8.56 0.48
N ILE A 87 0.94 8.12 0.32
CA ILE A 87 1.34 7.24 -0.81
C ILE A 87 0.49 5.96 -0.82
N ARG A 88 0.29 5.33 0.35
CA ARG A 88 -0.61 4.17 0.46
C ARG A 88 -2.02 4.50 0.01
N LEU A 89 -2.60 5.61 0.49
CA LEU A 89 -3.95 6.03 0.13
C LEU A 89 -4.08 6.30 -1.37
N ILE A 90 -3.09 6.94 -2.00
CA ILE A 90 -3.07 7.15 -3.46
C ILE A 90 -3.22 5.80 -4.18
N MET A 91 -2.40 4.81 -3.81
CA MET A 91 -2.45 3.48 -4.43
C MET A 91 -3.81 2.80 -4.17
N THR A 92 -4.26 2.77 -2.91
CA THR A 92 -5.49 2.07 -2.51
C THR A 92 -6.73 2.70 -3.13
N TYR A 93 -6.83 4.04 -3.14
CA TYR A 93 -7.91 4.75 -3.83
C TYR A 93 -7.88 4.50 -5.34
N SER A 94 -6.69 4.47 -5.96
CA SER A 94 -6.56 4.16 -7.38
C SER A 94 -7.09 2.75 -7.70
N PHE A 95 -6.72 1.74 -6.91
CA PHE A 95 -7.24 0.37 -7.08
C PHE A 95 -8.75 0.27 -6.85
N LYS A 96 -9.31 1.10 -5.95
CA LYS A 96 -10.75 1.14 -5.69
C LYS A 96 -11.54 1.92 -6.76
N GLY A 97 -10.86 2.66 -7.65
CA GLY A 97 -11.49 3.55 -8.62
C GLY A 97 -11.90 4.93 -8.06
N LEU A 98 -11.47 5.25 -6.83
CA LEU A 98 -11.71 6.54 -6.17
C LEU A 98 -10.67 7.57 -6.62
N TYR A 99 -10.70 7.91 -7.90
CA TYR A 99 -9.68 8.75 -8.53
C TYR A 99 -9.62 10.20 -8.02
N PRO A 100 -10.75 10.89 -7.71
CA PRO A 100 -10.70 12.22 -7.10
C PRO A 100 -9.96 12.24 -5.77
N GLU A 101 -10.21 11.24 -4.91
CA GLU A 101 -9.58 11.09 -3.59
C GLU A 101 -8.09 10.78 -3.74
N ALA A 102 -7.73 9.88 -4.67
CA ALA A 102 -6.33 9.61 -4.99
C ALA A 102 -5.60 10.89 -5.44
N ARG A 103 -6.22 11.69 -6.31
CA ARG A 103 -5.66 12.96 -6.80
C ARG A 103 -5.47 13.97 -5.66
N GLN A 104 -6.46 14.13 -4.78
CA GLN A 104 -6.34 15.01 -3.61
C GLN A 104 -5.14 14.63 -2.73
N GLN A 105 -4.91 13.33 -2.52
CA GLN A 105 -3.74 12.88 -1.76
C GLN A 105 -2.43 13.20 -2.50
N MET A 106 -2.37 13.04 -3.83
CA MET A 106 -1.18 13.43 -4.61
C MET A 106 -0.87 14.92 -4.50
N ASP A 107 -1.89 15.77 -4.61
CA ASP A 107 -1.74 17.23 -4.53
C ASP A 107 -1.21 17.63 -3.15
N THR A 108 -1.73 16.98 -2.10
CA THR A 108 -1.24 17.20 -0.73
C THR A 108 0.20 16.72 -0.55
N VAL A 109 0.53 15.52 -1.03
CA VAL A 109 1.91 14.98 -0.96
C VAL A 109 2.89 15.94 -1.65
N GLN A 110 2.55 16.44 -2.83
CA GLN A 110 3.40 17.37 -3.55
C GLN A 110 3.67 18.67 -2.77
N GLN A 111 2.72 19.13 -1.96
CA GLN A 111 2.88 20.34 -1.13
C GLN A 111 3.74 20.10 0.12
N ILE A 112 3.71 18.90 0.69
CA ILE A 112 4.41 18.62 1.95
C ILE A 112 5.84 18.09 1.76
N ILE A 113 6.22 17.64 0.55
CA ILE A 113 7.58 17.14 0.29
C ILE A 113 8.60 18.19 0.73
N GLN A 114 9.45 17.82 1.70
CA GLN A 114 10.43 18.73 2.30
C GLN A 114 11.79 18.73 1.57
N SER A 115 12.00 17.78 0.66
CA SER A 115 13.26 17.64 -0.05
C SER A 115 13.33 18.54 -1.29
N ASP A 116 14.54 18.98 -1.62
CA ASP A 116 14.84 19.55 -2.92
C ASP A 116 14.55 18.53 -4.05
N ARG A 117 14.51 19.03 -5.29
CA ARG A 117 14.25 18.21 -6.49
C ARG A 117 15.12 16.95 -6.48
N ASP A 118 14.56 15.82 -6.93
CA ASP A 118 15.19 14.49 -7.03
C ASP A 118 15.47 13.75 -5.70
N SER A 119 14.43 13.52 -4.90
CA SER A 119 14.50 12.71 -3.67
C SER A 119 13.78 11.36 -3.81
N ILE A 120 14.00 10.46 -2.83
CA ILE A 120 13.24 9.21 -2.70
C ILE A 120 11.73 9.48 -2.63
N ASP A 121 11.33 10.56 -1.95
CA ASP A 121 9.92 10.95 -1.85
C ASP A 121 9.32 11.30 -3.23
N TYR A 122 10.10 11.94 -4.11
CA TYR A 122 9.67 12.15 -5.50
C TYR A 122 9.62 10.85 -6.30
N THR A 123 10.54 9.91 -6.08
CA THR A 123 10.46 8.57 -6.67
C THR A 123 9.13 7.89 -6.31
N ASP A 124 8.78 7.88 -5.02
CA ASP A 124 7.56 7.23 -4.53
C ASP A 124 6.29 7.91 -5.06
N LEU A 125 6.26 9.26 -5.06
CA LEU A 125 5.13 10.02 -5.62
C LEU A 125 4.94 9.76 -7.12
N TYR A 126 6.02 9.75 -7.89
CA TYR A 126 5.97 9.48 -9.33
C TYR A 126 5.61 8.03 -9.65
N GLY A 127 6.09 7.08 -8.83
CA GLY A 127 5.65 5.68 -8.89
C GLY A 127 4.15 5.56 -8.65
N ALA A 128 3.62 6.22 -7.62
CA ALA A 128 2.19 6.23 -7.31
C ALA A 128 1.35 6.91 -8.42
N ARG A 129 1.86 7.97 -9.06
CA ARG A 129 1.24 8.58 -10.25
C ARG A 129 1.21 7.65 -11.45
N GLY A 130 2.32 6.95 -11.71
CA GLY A 130 2.42 5.93 -12.74
C GLY A 130 1.32 4.88 -12.56
N LEU A 131 1.23 4.31 -11.36
CA LEU A 131 0.18 3.35 -11.00
C LEU A 131 -1.23 3.91 -11.21
N TYR A 132 -1.51 5.12 -10.71
CA TYR A 132 -2.82 5.77 -10.86
C TYR A 132 -3.26 5.86 -12.32
N TYR A 133 -2.38 6.29 -13.22
CA TYR A 133 -2.70 6.35 -14.64
C TYR A 133 -2.75 4.96 -15.30
N GLY A 134 -1.90 4.02 -14.87
CA GLY A 134 -1.87 2.66 -15.36
C GLY A 134 -3.18 1.90 -15.10
N ILE A 135 -3.72 2.02 -13.89
CA ILE A 135 -5.02 1.40 -13.52
C ILE A 135 -6.17 1.94 -14.37
N GLN A 136 -6.09 3.21 -14.79
CA GLN A 136 -7.04 3.84 -15.72
C GLN A 136 -6.79 3.49 -17.20
N SER A 137 -5.86 2.59 -17.50
CA SER A 137 -5.42 2.28 -18.88
C SER A 137 -4.84 3.47 -19.65
N LYS A 138 -4.41 4.52 -18.94
CA LYS A 138 -3.74 5.71 -19.52
C LYS A 138 -2.24 5.46 -19.60
N PHE A 139 -1.84 4.50 -20.43
CA PHE A 139 -0.47 3.99 -20.45
C PHE A 139 0.57 5.05 -20.81
N ASP A 140 0.28 5.96 -21.75
CA ASP A 140 1.20 7.05 -22.10
C ASP A 140 1.56 7.92 -20.88
N SER A 141 0.54 8.32 -20.12
CA SER A 141 0.74 9.08 -18.88
C SER A 141 1.47 8.25 -17.83
N SER A 142 1.11 6.97 -17.67
CA SER A 142 1.77 6.06 -16.74
C SER A 142 3.27 5.96 -17.01
N ILE A 143 3.64 5.71 -18.26
CA ILE A 143 5.03 5.58 -18.71
C ILE A 143 5.82 6.85 -18.43
N ILE A 144 5.25 8.04 -18.67
CA ILE A 144 5.91 9.31 -18.38
C ILE A 144 6.28 9.39 -16.89
N TRP A 145 5.33 9.14 -15.98
CA TRP A 145 5.56 9.24 -14.55
C TRP A 145 6.50 8.15 -14.02
N LEU A 146 6.37 6.91 -14.50
CA LEU A 146 7.29 5.83 -14.13
C LEU A 146 8.72 6.14 -14.60
N ASN A 147 8.89 6.70 -15.79
CA ASN A 147 10.21 7.13 -16.27
C ASN A 147 10.81 8.24 -15.40
N HIS A 148 10.01 9.17 -14.87
CA HIS A 148 10.50 10.13 -13.89
C HIS A 148 11.00 9.45 -12.61
N ALA A 149 10.25 8.49 -12.07
CA ALA A 149 10.66 7.72 -10.88
C ALA A 149 11.97 6.94 -11.14
N ILE A 150 12.07 6.26 -12.28
CA ILE A 150 13.27 5.49 -12.68
C ILE A 150 14.50 6.40 -12.77
N ARG A 151 14.38 7.54 -13.47
CA ARG A 151 15.50 8.49 -13.63
C ARG A 151 16.03 9.02 -12.30
N ILE A 152 15.14 9.29 -11.34
CA ILE A 152 15.56 9.72 -9.99
C ILE A 152 16.27 8.57 -9.28
N SER A 153 15.69 7.39 -9.29
CA SER A 153 16.29 6.20 -8.66
C SER A 153 17.67 5.86 -9.22
N GLU A 154 17.88 5.99 -10.53
CA GLU A 154 19.18 5.81 -11.17
C GLU A 154 20.21 6.84 -10.67
N ARG A 155 19.83 8.12 -10.60
CA ARG A 155 20.69 9.19 -10.04
C ARG A 155 21.05 8.92 -8.58
N LEU A 156 20.08 8.45 -7.80
CA LEU A 156 20.24 8.11 -6.39
C LEU A 156 20.89 6.71 -6.17
N LYS A 157 21.19 5.97 -7.24
CA LYS A 157 21.75 4.60 -7.21
C LYS A 157 20.92 3.62 -6.35
N LEU A 158 19.59 3.78 -6.35
CA LEU A 158 18.68 2.90 -5.63
C LEU A 158 18.63 1.54 -6.34
N LYS A 159 18.97 0.46 -5.64
CA LYS A 159 19.15 -0.88 -6.23
C LYS A 159 17.85 -1.62 -6.60
N LYS A 160 16.66 -1.07 -6.33
CA LYS A 160 15.38 -1.75 -6.58
C LYS A 160 14.26 -0.78 -6.90
N LEU A 161 13.65 -0.96 -8.07
CA LEU A 161 12.33 -0.42 -8.42
C LEU A 161 11.41 -1.46 -9.09
N LEU A 162 11.88 -2.72 -9.21
CA LEU A 162 11.15 -3.84 -9.80
C LEU A 162 11.13 -5.02 -8.81
#